data_AF-A0A353DGA5-F1
#
_entry.id   AF-A0A353DGA5-F1
#
_cell.length_a   1.000
_cell.length_b   1.000
_cell.length_c   1.000
_cell.angle_alpha   90.00
_cell.angle_beta   90.00
_cell.angle_gamma   90.00
#
_symmetry.space_group_name_H-M   'P 1'
#
loop_
_entity.id
_entity.type
_entity.pdbx_description
1 polymer ?
#
loop_
_entity_poly.entity_id
_entity_poly.type
_entity_poly.pdbx_seq_one_letter_code
_entity_poly.pdbx_strand_id
1 'polypeptide(L)'
;MKNSTIIPLVALTSAAAFGLGWVARPDSADSDQAANLDDANTRQRVISSDNRGSGGSAPGGSAESRFLSKYLQEGEISPEDMAAAMKELSETNDPLLRQKMLALLLEKLTPENAKDAFLALQKNRRGGPMGRGGEDELRFLANAWGRIDGAGAIAALKEISEAMGDEGGRGGRGGPGG
;
A
#
# COMPACT_ATOMS: atom_id res chain seq x y z
N MET A 1 0.56 31.84 52.82
CA MET A 1 -0.49 30.82 52.99
C MET A 1 -0.76 30.25 51.61
N LYS A 2 -0.66 28.92 51.45
CA LYS A 2 -0.54 28.21 50.18
C LYS A 2 -1.92 27.71 49.76
N ASN A 3 -2.39 28.09 48.58
CA ASN A 3 -3.69 27.65 48.06
C ASN A 3 -3.44 26.61 46.96
N SER A 4 -3.33 25.35 47.36
CA SER A 4 -3.24 24.21 46.45
C SER A 4 -4.59 23.95 45.81
N THR A 5 -4.70 24.20 44.51
CA THR A 5 -5.89 23.85 43.71
C THR A 5 -5.63 22.48 43.08
N ILE A 6 -6.36 21.48 43.55
CA ILE A 6 -6.29 20.09 43.08
C ILE A 6 -7.25 19.97 41.88
N ILE A 7 -6.71 19.70 40.70
CA ILE A 7 -7.47 19.44 39.47
C ILE A 7 -7.63 17.91 39.36
N PRO A 8 -8.85 17.34 39.35
CA PRO A 8 -9.04 15.92 39.15
C PRO A 8 -8.85 15.55 37.67
N LEU A 9 -7.85 14.72 37.44
CA LEU A 9 -7.41 14.15 36.18
C LEU A 9 -8.38 13.02 35.80
N VAL A 10 -9.28 13.28 34.84
CA VAL A 10 -10.19 12.25 34.30
C VAL A 10 -9.47 11.52 33.16
N ALA A 11 -8.91 10.35 33.47
CA ALA A 11 -8.39 9.41 32.48
C ALA A 11 -9.56 8.59 31.91
N LEU A 12 -9.92 8.84 30.65
CA LEU A 12 -10.90 8.04 29.93
C LEU A 12 -10.17 6.94 29.13
N THR A 13 -9.96 5.78 29.73
CA THR A 13 -9.44 4.59 29.06
C THR A 13 -10.59 3.84 28.36
N SER A 14 -10.73 4.02 27.06
CA SER A 14 -11.61 3.18 26.24
C SER A 14 -10.79 2.01 25.66
N ALA A 15 -10.99 0.83 26.23
CA ALA A 15 -10.46 -0.43 25.74
C ALA A 15 -11.42 -1.00 24.68
N ALA A 16 -11.05 -0.93 23.40
CA ALA A 16 -11.73 -1.65 22.33
C ALA A 16 -11.02 -2.98 22.10
N ALA A 17 -11.65 -4.09 22.49
CA ALA A 17 -11.16 -5.44 22.26
C ALA A 17 -11.38 -5.83 20.79
N PHE A 18 -10.29 -6.02 20.04
CA PHE A 18 -10.30 -6.62 18.71
C PHE A 18 -10.51 -8.14 18.83
N GLY A 19 -11.69 -8.61 18.46
CA GLY A 19 -11.96 -10.03 18.27
C GLY A 19 -11.52 -10.49 16.88
N LEU A 20 -10.32 -11.06 16.77
CA LEU A 20 -9.90 -11.83 15.60
C LEU A 20 -10.65 -13.18 15.60
N GLY A 21 -11.68 -13.29 14.76
CA GLY A 21 -12.34 -14.56 14.47
C GLY A 21 -11.44 -15.46 13.63
N TRP A 22 -10.96 -16.54 14.22
CA TRP A 22 -10.31 -17.64 13.51
C TRP A 22 -11.40 -18.49 12.83
N VAL A 23 -11.42 -18.52 11.50
CA VAL A 23 -12.24 -19.50 10.76
C VAL A 23 -11.44 -20.79 10.64
N ALA A 24 -11.93 -21.84 11.28
CA ALA A 24 -11.38 -23.18 11.24
C ALA A 24 -11.56 -23.81 9.84
N ARG A 25 -10.46 -24.35 9.30
CA ARG A 25 -10.43 -25.20 8.11
C ARG A 25 -11.00 -26.58 8.51
N PRO A 26 -11.99 -27.15 7.80
CA PRO A 26 -12.40 -28.52 8.07
C PRO A 26 -11.27 -29.47 7.69
N ASP A 27 -10.89 -30.29 8.66
CA ASP A 27 -9.93 -31.37 8.58
C ASP A 27 -10.50 -32.55 7.80
N SER A 28 -9.60 -33.32 7.20
CA SER A 28 -9.85 -34.42 6.29
C SER A 28 -10.36 -35.62 7.10
N ALA A 29 -11.59 -36.08 6.84
CA ALA A 29 -12.02 -37.37 7.31
C ALA A 29 -11.62 -38.42 6.27
N ASP A 30 -10.57 -39.17 6.58
CA ASP A 30 -10.34 -40.50 6.03
C ASP A 30 -11.59 -41.34 6.27
N SER A 31 -12.09 -41.94 5.20
CA SER A 31 -13.08 -43.01 5.25
C SER A 31 -12.69 -44.01 4.19
N ASP A 32 -11.76 -44.88 4.56
CA ASP A 32 -11.53 -46.14 3.88
C ASP A 32 -12.84 -46.93 3.82
N GLN A 33 -13.46 -46.98 2.64
CA GLN A 33 -14.39 -48.04 2.32
C GLN A 33 -14.12 -48.53 0.90
N ALA A 34 -13.31 -49.59 0.84
CA ALA A 34 -13.12 -50.41 -0.33
C ALA A 34 -14.43 -51.14 -0.68
N ALA A 35 -14.96 -50.88 -1.87
CA ALA A 35 -15.79 -51.82 -2.60
C ALA A 35 -15.49 -51.66 -4.10
N ASN A 36 -14.79 -52.65 -4.65
CA ASN A 36 -14.55 -52.83 -6.08
C ASN A 36 -15.88 -52.90 -6.83
N LEU A 37 -16.06 -52.02 -7.82
CA LEU A 37 -16.80 -52.32 -9.03
C LEU A 37 -16.07 -51.68 -10.20
N ASP A 38 -15.47 -52.54 -11.02
CA ASP A 38 -15.06 -52.24 -12.39
C ASP A 38 -16.22 -51.61 -13.16
N ASP A 39 -16.04 -50.38 -13.64
CA ASP A 39 -16.70 -49.98 -14.87
C ASP A 39 -15.90 -48.92 -15.64
N ALA A 40 -15.99 -49.06 -16.94
CA ALA A 40 -15.07 -48.58 -17.94
C ALA A 40 -15.12 -47.06 -18.17
N ASN A 41 -13.99 -46.54 -18.65
CA ASN A 41 -13.92 -45.38 -19.54
C ASN A 41 -14.28 -44.01 -18.92
N THR A 42 -13.51 -43.59 -17.92
CA THR A 42 -13.29 -42.17 -17.67
C THR A 42 -11.84 -41.83 -17.99
N ARG A 43 -11.64 -41.00 -19.02
CA ARG A 43 -10.35 -40.41 -19.38
C ARG A 43 -9.86 -39.53 -18.23
N GLN A 44 -9.23 -40.16 -17.25
CA GLN A 44 -8.52 -39.50 -16.16
C GLN A 44 -7.29 -38.85 -16.77
N ARG A 45 -7.44 -37.56 -17.10
CA ARG A 45 -6.30 -36.68 -17.36
C ARG A 45 -5.61 -36.48 -16.02
N VAL A 46 -4.81 -37.48 -15.61
CA VAL A 46 -3.86 -37.34 -14.52
C VAL A 46 -2.90 -36.26 -14.98
N ILE A 47 -3.06 -35.06 -14.41
CA ILE A 47 -1.99 -34.09 -14.39
C ILE A 47 -0.95 -34.74 -13.50
N SER A 48 0.01 -35.44 -14.10
CA SER A 48 1.25 -35.76 -13.45
C SER A 48 1.82 -34.43 -12.97
N SER A 49 1.69 -34.16 -11.66
CA SER A 49 2.47 -33.15 -10.99
C SER A 49 3.91 -33.67 -10.96
N ASP A 50 4.53 -33.67 -12.13
CA ASP A 50 5.95 -33.87 -12.30
C ASP A 50 6.62 -32.70 -11.61
N ASN A 51 7.11 -33.04 -10.43
CA ASN A 51 8.16 -32.41 -9.67
C ASN A 51 9.29 -31.92 -10.60
N ARG A 52 9.14 -30.71 -11.15
CA ARG A 52 10.18 -29.99 -11.92
C ARG A 52 10.12 -28.52 -11.55
N GLY A 53 10.75 -28.21 -10.42
CA GLY A 53 10.87 -26.86 -9.94
C GLY A 53 11.48 -26.79 -8.56
N SER A 54 12.51 -27.59 -8.30
CA SER A 54 13.51 -27.29 -7.26
C SER A 54 14.25 -26.01 -7.67
N GLY A 55 13.56 -24.88 -7.65
CA GLY A 55 14.15 -23.55 -7.64
C GLY A 55 14.65 -23.35 -6.23
N GLY A 56 15.96 -23.48 -6.06
CA GLY A 56 16.62 -23.41 -4.76
C GLY A 56 16.09 -22.24 -3.94
N SER A 57 15.82 -22.52 -2.66
CA SER A 57 15.74 -21.50 -1.63
C SER A 57 17.09 -20.77 -1.60
N ALA A 58 17.20 -19.72 -2.42
CA ALA A 58 18.14 -18.66 -2.15
C ALA A 58 17.73 -18.08 -0.79
N PRO A 59 18.65 -17.89 0.16
CA PRO A 59 18.38 -17.13 1.37
C PRO A 59 18.26 -15.67 0.95
N GLY A 60 17.10 -15.27 0.47
CA GLY A 60 16.89 -13.93 -0.05
C GLY A 60 15.42 -13.73 -0.31
N GLY A 61 14.75 -13.01 0.59
CA GLY A 61 13.31 -12.73 0.53
C GLY A 61 12.83 -12.20 -0.83
N SER A 62 11.51 -12.16 -1.02
CA SER A 62 10.89 -11.69 -2.25
C SER A 62 11.40 -10.28 -2.66
N ALA A 63 11.37 -9.94 -3.94
CA ALA A 63 11.85 -8.64 -4.43
C ALA A 63 11.19 -7.46 -3.69
N GLU A 64 9.92 -7.63 -3.32
CA GLU A 64 9.11 -6.69 -2.55
C GLU A 64 9.61 -6.55 -1.10
N SER A 65 9.96 -7.68 -0.45
CA SER A 65 10.53 -7.67 0.91
C SER A 65 11.91 -7.01 0.96
N ARG A 66 12.74 -7.24 -0.06
CA ARG A 66 14.06 -6.58 -0.18
C ARG A 66 13.91 -5.09 -0.42
N PHE A 67 12.92 -4.68 -1.21
CA PHE A 67 12.59 -3.28 -1.42
C PHE A 67 12.22 -2.60 -0.10
N LEU A 68 11.25 -3.15 0.64
CA LEU A 68 10.81 -2.56 1.91
C LEU A 68 11.95 -2.50 2.94
N SER A 69 12.78 -3.56 3.03
CA SER A 69 13.87 -3.62 4.00
C SER A 69 14.95 -2.54 3.83
N LYS A 70 15.05 -1.90 2.65
CA LYS A 70 15.98 -0.79 2.43
C LYS A 70 15.57 0.48 3.19
N TYR A 71 14.26 0.66 3.38
CA TYR A 71 13.64 1.89 3.87
C TYR A 71 13.06 1.73 5.28
N LEU A 72 12.98 0.50 5.77
CA LEU A 72 12.44 0.17 7.08
C LEU A 72 13.52 0.37 8.16
N GLN A 73 13.30 1.32 9.06
CA GLN A 73 14.11 1.53 10.26
C GLN A 73 13.23 1.28 11.49
N GLU A 74 13.63 0.34 12.34
CA GLU A 74 12.90 -0.02 13.57
C GLU A 74 11.41 -0.41 13.38
N GLY A 75 11.01 -0.78 12.16
CA GLY A 75 9.62 -1.15 11.83
C GLY A 75 8.79 -0.04 11.19
N GLU A 76 9.35 1.17 11.11
CA GLU A 76 8.75 2.36 10.52
C GLU A 76 9.56 2.84 9.30
N ILE A 77 8.96 3.73 8.52
CA ILE A 77 9.61 4.35 7.36
C ILE A 77 9.61 5.85 7.60
N SER A 78 10.80 6.45 7.65
CA SER A 78 10.96 7.89 7.80
C SER A 78 10.31 8.63 6.62
N PRO A 79 9.90 9.90 6.77
CA PRO A 79 9.30 10.66 5.67
C PRO A 79 10.21 10.76 4.44
N GLU A 80 11.51 10.91 4.66
CA GLU A 80 12.53 10.97 3.60
C GLU A 80 12.67 9.62 2.87
N ASP A 81 12.72 8.53 3.63
CA ASP A 81 12.79 7.17 3.08
C ASP A 81 11.51 6.80 2.33
N MET A 82 10.34 7.25 2.80
CA MET A 82 9.06 7.05 2.12
C MET A 82 9.05 7.78 0.77
N ALA A 83 9.55 9.01 0.71
CA ALA A 83 9.69 9.76 -0.54
C ALA A 83 10.67 9.09 -1.51
N ALA A 84 11.80 8.58 -1.01
CA ALA A 84 12.76 7.82 -1.81
C ALA A 84 12.15 6.51 -2.35
N ALA A 85 11.41 5.78 -1.53
CA ALA A 85 10.72 4.56 -1.92
C ALA A 85 9.65 4.81 -2.99
N MET A 86 8.88 5.90 -2.88
CA MET A 86 7.91 6.33 -3.91
C MET A 86 8.58 6.71 -5.23
N LYS A 87 9.81 7.21 -5.19
CA LYS A 87 10.61 7.48 -6.39
C LYS A 87 11.06 6.18 -7.07
N GLU A 88 11.66 5.25 -6.33
CA GLU A 88 12.06 3.92 -6.87
C GLU A 88 10.85 3.15 -7.42
N LEU A 89 9.69 3.25 -6.76
CA LEU A 89 8.41 2.72 -7.25
C LEU A 89 8.06 3.25 -8.65
N SER A 90 8.16 4.56 -8.87
CA SER A 90 7.82 5.19 -10.15
C SER A 90 8.79 4.85 -11.29
N GLU A 91 10.04 4.53 -10.95
CA GLU A 91 11.08 4.11 -11.90
C GLU A 91 10.96 2.62 -12.27
N THR A 92 10.25 1.84 -11.47
CA THR A 92 10.03 0.40 -11.70
C THR A 92 9.16 0.18 -12.93
N ASN A 93 9.67 -0.55 -13.92
CA ASN A 93 8.96 -0.80 -15.17
C ASN A 93 7.88 -1.90 -15.08
N ASP A 94 8.04 -2.88 -14.18
CA ASP A 94 7.09 -3.98 -14.01
C ASP A 94 5.81 -3.51 -13.28
N PRO A 95 4.63 -3.54 -13.93
CA PRO A 95 3.39 -3.06 -13.34
C PRO A 95 2.92 -3.89 -12.13
N LEU A 96 3.15 -5.21 -12.13
CA LEU A 96 2.73 -6.07 -11.02
C LEU A 96 3.63 -5.86 -9.80
N LEU A 97 4.94 -5.76 -10.03
CA LEU A 97 5.88 -5.45 -8.97
C LEU A 97 5.61 -4.06 -8.38
N ARG A 98 5.32 -3.07 -9.22
CA ARG A 98 4.94 -1.72 -8.79
C ARG A 98 3.72 -1.75 -7.87
N GLN A 99 2.63 -2.42 -8.27
CA GLN A 99 1.43 -2.50 -7.44
C GLN A 99 1.68 -3.11 -6.06
N LYS A 100 2.50 -4.17 -5.99
CA LYS A 100 2.85 -4.80 -4.72
C LYS A 100 3.71 -3.90 -3.84
N MET A 101 4.71 -3.23 -4.41
CA MET A 101 5.55 -2.28 -3.68
C MET A 101 4.74 -1.10 -3.17
N LEU A 102 3.80 -0.57 -3.97
CA LEU A 102 2.88 0.47 -3.52
C LEU A 102 2.04 -0.01 -2.34
N ALA A 103 1.45 -1.21 -2.42
CA ALA A 103 0.63 -1.75 -1.34
C ALA A 103 1.41 -1.85 -0.02
N LEU A 104 2.67 -2.31 -0.10
CA LEU A 104 3.58 -2.37 1.05
C LEU A 104 3.90 -0.99 1.64
N LEU A 105 4.08 0.04 0.81
CA LEU A 105 4.31 1.39 1.29
C LEU A 105 3.05 2.00 1.91
N LEU A 106 1.86 1.72 1.35
CA LEU A 106 0.58 2.18 1.90
C LEU A 106 0.28 1.53 3.26
N GLU A 107 0.73 0.30 3.50
CA GLU A 107 0.63 -0.37 4.80
C GLU A 107 1.50 0.33 5.88
N LYS A 108 2.59 0.96 5.47
CA LYS A 108 3.51 1.72 6.32
C LYS A 108 3.30 3.23 6.27
N LEU A 109 2.17 3.67 5.72
CA LEU A 109 1.81 5.08 5.63
C LEU A 109 1.42 5.59 7.03
N THR A 110 1.98 6.73 7.42
CA THR A 110 1.72 7.43 8.67
C THR A 110 1.31 8.87 8.33
N PRO A 111 0.63 9.60 9.24
CA PRO A 111 0.28 11.00 8.96
C PRO A 111 1.51 11.88 8.73
N GLU A 112 2.65 11.52 9.35
CA GLU A 112 3.92 12.24 9.27
C GLU A 112 4.61 12.06 7.91
N ASN A 113 4.56 10.85 7.32
CA ASN A 113 5.22 10.57 6.04
C ASN A 113 4.33 10.77 4.80
N ALA A 114 3.00 10.88 4.99
CA ALA A 114 2.05 10.90 3.87
C ALA A 114 2.18 12.13 2.96
N LYS A 115 2.47 13.32 3.51
CA LYS A 115 2.66 14.54 2.72
C LYS A 115 3.87 14.41 1.78
N ASP A 116 4.99 13.89 2.28
CA ASP A 116 6.21 13.72 1.50
C ASP A 116 6.07 12.63 0.43
N ALA A 117 5.41 11.52 0.78
CA ALA A 117 5.07 10.47 -0.14
C ALA A 117 4.18 10.96 -1.30
N PHE A 118 3.17 11.80 -0.99
CA PHE A 118 2.31 12.44 -1.98
C PHE A 118 3.10 13.37 -2.92
N LEU A 119 3.95 14.22 -2.35
CA LEU A 119 4.78 15.15 -3.12
C LEU A 119 5.78 14.42 -4.03
N ALA A 120 6.35 13.31 -3.58
CA ALA A 120 7.27 12.50 -4.39
C ALA A 120 6.57 11.94 -5.64
N LEU A 121 5.39 11.34 -5.49
CA LEU A 121 4.59 10.83 -6.61
C LEU A 121 4.09 11.97 -7.53
N GLN A 122 3.66 13.09 -6.95
CA GLN A 122 3.18 14.24 -7.70
C GLN A 122 4.27 14.84 -8.59
N LYS A 123 5.50 14.98 -8.10
CA LYS A 123 6.64 15.47 -8.90
C LYS A 123 6.93 14.56 -10.09
N ASN A 124 6.83 13.24 -9.89
CA ASN A 124 7.09 12.27 -10.95
C ASN A 124 6.00 12.24 -12.04
N ARG A 125 4.76 12.71 -11.75
CA ARG A 125 3.74 12.95 -12.78
C ARG A 125 4.14 14.02 -13.80
N ARG A 126 4.96 15.00 -13.41
CA ARG A 126 5.26 16.21 -14.22
C ARG A 126 6.46 16.04 -15.17
N GLY A 127 7.21 14.93 -15.09
CA GLY A 127 8.56 14.81 -15.69
C GLY A 127 8.75 13.83 -16.86
N GLY A 128 7.70 13.16 -17.37
CA GLY A 128 7.86 12.08 -18.36
C GLY A 128 7.21 12.36 -19.73
N PRO A 129 7.90 12.17 -20.88
CA PRO A 129 7.32 12.27 -22.23
C PRO A 129 6.16 11.31 -22.52
N MET A 130 5.91 10.35 -21.64
CA MET A 130 4.95 9.27 -21.81
C MET A 130 3.90 9.20 -20.67
N GLY A 131 3.65 10.29 -19.93
CA GLY A 131 2.55 10.36 -18.95
C GLY A 131 2.41 9.09 -18.10
N ARG A 132 3.56 8.54 -17.65
CA ARG A 132 3.62 7.18 -17.09
C ARG A 132 2.72 7.13 -15.87
N GLY A 133 1.72 6.25 -15.94
CA GLY A 133 0.64 6.08 -14.98
C GLY A 133 1.12 6.13 -13.53
N GLY A 134 0.88 7.29 -12.92
CA GLY A 134 1.06 7.61 -11.51
C GLY A 134 -0.22 8.17 -10.88
N GLU A 135 -1.31 8.26 -11.66
CA GLU A 135 -2.57 8.89 -11.23
C GLU A 135 -3.34 8.00 -10.28
N ASP A 136 -3.32 6.70 -10.53
CA ASP A 136 -3.97 5.72 -9.67
C ASP A 136 -3.21 5.59 -8.35
N GLU A 137 -1.88 5.56 -8.39
CA GLU A 137 -1.01 5.56 -7.21
C GLU A 137 -1.25 6.80 -6.33
N LEU A 138 -1.36 7.99 -6.95
CA LEU A 138 -1.68 9.23 -6.24
C LEU A 138 -3.08 9.18 -5.60
N ARG A 139 -4.07 8.60 -6.30
CA ARG A 139 -5.44 8.42 -5.78
C ARG A 139 -5.48 7.44 -4.60
N PHE A 140 -4.77 6.32 -4.70
CA PHE A 140 -4.67 5.34 -3.61
C PHE A 140 -4.01 5.96 -2.39
N LEU A 141 -2.94 6.73 -2.57
CA LEU A 141 -2.26 7.43 -1.49
C LEU A 141 -3.17 8.49 -0.85
N ALA A 142 -3.84 9.32 -1.65
CA ALA A 142 -4.78 10.31 -1.12
C ALA A 142 -5.93 9.66 -0.34
N ASN A 143 -6.43 8.51 -0.79
CA ASN A 143 -7.46 7.76 -0.08
C ASN A 143 -6.94 7.18 1.25
N ALA A 144 -5.77 6.52 1.23
CA ALA A 144 -5.16 5.95 2.41
C ALA A 144 -4.81 7.04 3.45
N TRP A 145 -4.25 8.15 2.99
CA TRP A 145 -3.96 9.31 3.84
C TRP A 145 -5.23 9.89 4.44
N GLY A 146 -6.28 10.11 3.65
CA GLY A 146 -7.56 10.61 4.16
C GLY A 146 -8.22 9.72 5.20
N ARG A 147 -7.94 8.40 5.17
CA ARG A 147 -8.40 7.43 6.19
C ARG A 147 -7.58 7.49 7.48
N ILE A 148 -6.30 7.83 7.39
CA ILE A 148 -5.38 7.95 8.54
C ILE A 148 -5.53 9.31 9.21
N ASP A 149 -5.48 10.38 8.41
CA ASP A 149 -5.58 11.77 8.85
C ASP A 149 -6.28 12.62 7.78
N GLY A 150 -7.62 12.58 7.79
CA GLY A 150 -8.43 13.33 6.84
C GLY A 150 -8.28 14.84 6.94
N ALA A 151 -8.11 15.37 8.16
CA ALA A 151 -7.96 16.81 8.38
C ALA A 151 -6.61 17.31 7.84
N GLY A 152 -5.51 16.62 8.16
CA GLY A 152 -4.18 16.94 7.64
C GLY A 152 -4.09 16.74 6.13
N ALA A 153 -4.70 15.68 5.59
CA ALA A 153 -4.76 15.45 4.14
C ALA A 153 -5.44 16.60 3.40
N ILE A 154 -6.61 17.05 3.87
CA ILE A 154 -7.33 18.16 3.22
C ILE A 154 -6.53 19.47 3.33
N ALA A 155 -5.97 19.78 4.50
CA ALA A 155 -5.19 20.99 4.71
C ALA A 155 -3.96 21.04 3.80
N ALA A 156 -3.19 19.95 3.75
CA ALA A 156 -2.00 19.86 2.92
C ALA A 156 -2.31 19.81 1.41
N LEU A 157 -3.36 19.10 0.99
CA LEU A 157 -3.78 19.09 -0.42
C LEU A 157 -4.26 20.47 -0.87
N LYS A 158 -4.94 21.21 0.01
CA LYS A 158 -5.33 22.59 -0.25
C LYS A 158 -4.10 23.49 -0.42
N GLU A 159 -3.15 23.44 0.52
CA GLU A 159 -1.86 24.17 0.43
C GLU A 159 -1.13 23.87 -0.88
N ILE A 160 -1.03 22.59 -1.25
CA ILE A 160 -0.39 22.13 -2.49
C ILE A 160 -1.15 22.65 -3.74
N SER A 161 -2.48 22.66 -3.70
CA SER A 161 -3.30 23.18 -4.80
C SER A 161 -3.19 24.69 -4.97
N GLU A 162 -3.08 25.43 -3.87
CA GLU A 162 -2.89 26.89 -3.88
C GLU A 162 -1.50 27.24 -4.43
N ALA A 163 -0.46 26.51 -4.01
CA ALA A 163 0.90 26.66 -4.54
C ALA A 163 0.97 26.36 -6.06
N MET A 164 0.24 25.36 -6.56
CA MET A 164 0.18 25.07 -8.00
C MET A 164 -0.73 26.03 -8.78
N GLY A 165 -1.79 26.55 -8.17
CA GLY A 165 -2.70 27.51 -8.77
C GLY A 165 -2.00 28.82 -9.13
N ASP A 166 -1.00 29.20 -8.34
CA ASP A 166 -0.17 30.39 -8.58
C ASP A 166 0.85 30.17 -9.71
N GLU A 167 1.31 28.93 -9.93
CA GLU A 167 2.15 28.55 -11.08
C GLU A 167 1.37 28.33 -12.40
N GLY A 168 0.04 28.17 -12.34
CA GLY A 168 -0.83 27.80 -13.46
C GLY A 168 -1.54 28.97 -14.17
N GLY A 169 -1.30 30.22 -13.75
CA GLY A 169 -1.99 31.42 -14.23
C GLY A 169 -1.79 31.82 -15.71
N ARG A 170 -1.25 30.96 -16.58
CA ARG A 170 -1.11 31.22 -18.03
C ARG A 170 -1.42 29.98 -18.87
N GLY A 171 -2.69 29.67 -19.01
CA GLY A 171 -3.17 28.70 -20.00
C GLY A 171 -4.65 28.81 -20.30
N GLY A 172 -5.26 29.93 -19.91
CA GLY A 172 -6.65 30.25 -20.20
C GLY A 172 -6.87 30.30 -21.71
N ARG A 173 -7.44 29.21 -22.22
CA ARG A 173 -8.44 29.13 -23.28
C ARG A 173 -9.02 30.50 -23.67
N GLY A 174 -8.29 31.23 -24.51
CA GLY A 174 -8.70 32.45 -25.16
C GLY A 174 -8.65 32.20 -26.67
N GLY A 175 -9.63 31.46 -27.18
CA GLY A 175 -9.90 31.49 -28.61
C GLY A 175 -10.61 32.81 -28.93
N PRO A 176 -10.08 33.66 -29.82
CA PRO A 176 -10.90 34.67 -30.45
C PRO A 176 -11.65 34.00 -31.61
N GLY A 177 -12.97 34.00 -31.51
CA GLY A 177 -13.82 33.84 -32.68
C GLY A 177 -13.49 34.92 -33.70
N GLY A 178 -13.38 34.49 -34.95
CA GLY A 178 -13.28 35.29 -36.18
C GLY A 178 -13.76 34.43 -37.33
#